data_AF-A0A6N2JSL8-F1
#
_entry.id   AF-A0A6N2JSL8-F1
#
_cell.length_a   1.000
_cell.length_b   1.000
_cell.length_c   1.000
_cell.angle_alpha   90.00
_cell.angle_beta   90.00
_cell.angle_gamma   90.00
#
_symmetry.space_group_name_H-M   'P 1'
#
loop_
_entity.id
_entity.type
_entity.pdbx_description
1 polymer ?
#
loop_
_entity_poly.entity_id
_entity_poly.type
_entity_poly.pdbx_seq_one_letter_code
_entity_poly.pdbx_strand_id
1 'polypeptide(L)'
;MNISKYIGKQLIFVEAGKMCLATLIQAEYGTDSFSAVFSASKSPSLSCNLQRIRYADEDAVSSWSESAIFGEHWEVLVKTSEFDYEQDYWQASFLWGGGFRIFLAQKFVERFISHDVSWLEEFFNQDDESEE
;
A
#
# COMPACT_ATOMS: atom_id res chain seq x y z
N MET A 1 16.57 -9.74 -6.57
CA MET A 1 15.45 -9.44 -5.65
C MET A 1 14.78 -10.74 -5.22
N ASN A 2 14.49 -10.94 -3.93
CA ASN A 2 13.81 -12.15 -3.45
C ASN A 2 12.42 -11.80 -2.92
N ILE A 3 11.44 -11.74 -3.83
CA ILE A 3 10.03 -11.41 -3.52
C ILE A 3 9.32 -12.55 -2.80
N SER A 4 9.68 -13.81 -3.08
CA SER A 4 8.98 -14.97 -2.52
C SER A 4 9.05 -15.05 -1.00
N LYS A 5 10.04 -14.40 -0.36
CA LYS A 5 10.15 -14.29 1.10
C LYS A 5 9.00 -13.52 1.77
N TYR A 6 8.19 -12.81 1.00
CA TYR A 6 7.03 -12.05 1.49
C TYR A 6 5.69 -12.78 1.27
N ILE A 7 5.68 -13.87 0.49
CA ILE A 7 4.47 -14.66 0.28
C ILE A 7 3.99 -15.23 1.62
N GLY A 8 2.68 -15.13 1.85
CA GLY A 8 2.00 -15.50 3.09
C GLY A 8 2.13 -14.49 4.23
N LYS A 9 2.86 -13.39 4.04
CA LYS A 9 3.01 -12.35 5.08
C LYS A 9 1.93 -11.29 4.96
N GLN A 10 1.59 -10.72 6.13
CA GLN A 10 0.76 -9.54 6.20
C GLN A 10 1.53 -8.30 5.73
N LEU A 11 0.82 -7.39 5.10
CA LEU A 11 1.34 -6.13 4.57
C LEU A 11 0.24 -5.08 4.58
N ILE A 12 0.62 -3.83 4.33
CA ILE A 12 -0.34 -2.74 4.15
C ILE A 12 -0.28 -2.31 2.69
N PHE A 13 -1.40 -2.44 2.00
CA PHE A 13 -1.59 -1.92 0.65
C PHE A 13 -2.21 -0.54 0.72
N VAL A 14 -1.65 0.43 0.00
CA VAL A 14 -2.11 1.81 -0.02
C VAL A 14 -2.30 2.28 -1.45
N GLU A 15 -3.50 2.72 -1.79
CA GLU A 15 -3.83 3.26 -3.12
C GLU A 15 -4.92 4.32 -2.99
N ALA A 16 -4.73 5.47 -3.64
CA ALA A 16 -5.68 6.59 -3.63
C ALA A 16 -6.18 6.98 -2.21
N GLY A 17 -5.26 7.02 -1.24
CA GLY A 17 -5.54 7.34 0.16
C GLY A 17 -6.23 6.23 0.95
N LYS A 18 -6.51 5.08 0.35
CA LYS A 18 -7.16 3.93 1.00
C LYS A 18 -6.10 2.94 1.43
N MET A 19 -6.26 2.39 2.62
CA MET A 19 -5.29 1.49 3.22
C MET A 19 -5.95 0.18 3.60
N CYS A 20 -5.30 -0.93 3.23
CA CYS A 20 -5.78 -2.26 3.54
C CYS A 20 -4.69 -3.14 4.14
N LEU A 21 -5.00 -3.76 5.28
CA LEU A 21 -4.24 -4.90 5.77
C LEU A 21 -4.54 -6.10 4.87
N ALA A 22 -3.53 -6.60 4.18
CA ALA A 22 -3.64 -7.69 3.23
C ALA A 22 -2.61 -8.78 3.51
N THR A 23 -2.77 -9.94 2.88
CA THR A 23 -1.75 -10.99 2.80
C THR A 23 -1.29 -11.11 1.35
N LEU A 24 0.01 -11.18 1.13
CA LEU A 24 0.56 -11.47 -0.20
C LEU A 24 0.38 -12.96 -0.52
N ILE A 25 -0.43 -13.28 -1.54
CA ILE A 25 -0.71 -14.67 -1.93
C ILE A 25 0.29 -15.15 -2.97
N GLN A 26 0.59 -14.30 -3.94
CA GLN A 26 1.51 -14.59 -5.02
C GLN A 26 2.19 -13.29 -5.43
N ALA A 27 3.44 -13.38 -5.86
CA ALA A 27 4.09 -12.28 -6.55
C ALA A 27 5.18 -12.81 -7.47
N GLU A 28 5.29 -12.17 -8.62
CA GLU A 28 6.24 -12.49 -9.66
C GLU A 28 6.88 -11.19 -10.18
N TYR A 29 8.19 -11.22 -10.36
CA TYR A 29 8.91 -10.13 -10.99
C TYR A 29 9.64 -10.68 -12.19
N GLY A 30 9.09 -10.38 -13.35
CA GLY A 30 9.65 -10.75 -14.64
C GLY A 30 10.60 -9.69 -15.17
N THR A 31 10.96 -9.84 -16.44
CA THR A 31 11.77 -8.85 -17.16
C THR A 31 10.99 -7.56 -17.41
N ASP A 32 9.73 -7.69 -17.81
CA ASP A 32 8.92 -6.57 -18.31
C ASP A 32 7.84 -6.10 -17.35
N SER A 33 7.49 -6.93 -16.36
CA SER A 33 6.43 -6.61 -15.40
C SER A 33 6.66 -7.18 -14.01
N PHE A 34 6.00 -6.53 -13.06
CA PHE A 34 5.72 -7.05 -11.73
C PHE A 34 4.23 -7.39 -11.64
N SER A 35 3.92 -8.56 -11.10
CA SER A 35 2.55 -8.94 -10.72
C SER A 35 2.48 -9.40 -9.27
N ALA A 36 1.37 -9.09 -8.61
CA ALA A 36 1.10 -9.59 -7.28
C ALA A 36 -0.39 -9.78 -7.03
N VAL A 37 -0.72 -10.83 -6.27
CA VAL A 37 -2.07 -11.17 -5.84
C VAL A 37 -2.15 -11.03 -4.33
N PHE A 38 -3.17 -10.32 -3.87
CA PHE A 38 -3.40 -10.03 -2.46
C PHE A 38 -4.74 -10.60 -2.02
N SER A 39 -4.84 -10.87 -0.72
CA SER A 39 -6.09 -11.20 -0.05
C SER A 39 -6.31 -10.26 1.12
N ALA A 40 -7.51 -9.68 1.22
CA ALA A 40 -7.86 -8.80 2.32
C ALA A 40 -7.81 -9.57 3.66
N SER A 41 -7.40 -8.89 4.73
CA SER A 41 -7.55 -9.43 6.08
C SER A 41 -9.02 -9.76 6.35
N LYS A 42 -9.29 -10.92 6.96
CA LYS A 42 -10.64 -11.30 7.39
C LYS A 42 -11.10 -10.57 8.66
N SER A 43 -10.24 -9.75 9.27
CA SER A 43 -10.58 -8.96 10.45
C SER A 43 -11.32 -7.68 10.03
N PRO A 44 -12.63 -7.55 10.31
CA PRO A 44 -13.43 -6.43 9.80
C PRO A 44 -12.96 -5.06 10.31
N SER A 45 -12.36 -4.99 11.49
CA SER A 45 -11.82 -3.74 12.03
C SER A 45 -10.56 -3.26 11.31
N LEU A 46 -9.92 -4.11 10.51
CA LEU A 46 -8.61 -3.86 9.88
C LEU A 46 -8.62 -4.09 8.36
N SER A 47 -9.75 -4.53 7.81
CA SER A 47 -9.90 -4.90 6.40
C SER A 47 -10.29 -3.71 5.54
N CYS A 48 -9.30 -3.02 4.96
CA CYS A 48 -9.50 -2.00 3.93
C CYS A 48 -10.37 -0.80 4.31
N ASN A 49 -10.61 -0.58 5.61
CA ASN A 49 -11.58 0.41 6.07
C ASN A 49 -10.97 1.77 6.37
N LEU A 50 -9.65 1.93 6.36
CA LEU A 50 -9.03 3.22 6.62
C LEU A 50 -8.85 4.01 5.32
N GLN A 51 -9.41 5.20 5.29
CA GLN A 51 -9.19 6.18 4.24
C GLN A 51 -8.56 7.43 4.85
N ARG A 52 -7.49 7.94 4.23
CA ARG A 52 -6.87 9.22 4.58
C ARG A 52 -6.96 10.14 3.37
N ILE A 53 -7.59 11.29 3.56
CA ILE A 53 -7.74 12.32 2.53
C ILE A 53 -7.06 13.57 3.04
N ARG A 54 -6.26 14.20 2.20
CA ARG A 54 -5.71 15.55 2.44
C ARG A 54 -6.30 16.47 1.39
N TYR A 55 -6.96 17.53 1.83
CA TYR A 55 -7.36 18.62 0.95
C TYR A 55 -6.26 19.69 0.95
N ALA A 56 -6.21 20.51 -0.10
CA ALA A 56 -5.24 21.60 -0.17
C ALA A 56 -5.39 22.53 1.04
N ASP A 57 -4.27 22.90 1.66
CA ASP A 57 -4.19 23.75 2.86
C ASP A 57 -4.88 23.18 4.12
N GLU A 58 -5.21 21.88 4.15
CA GLU A 58 -5.80 21.21 5.31
C GLU A 58 -4.91 20.08 5.85
N ASP A 59 -5.04 19.81 7.15
CA ASP A 59 -4.49 18.61 7.77
C ASP A 59 -5.17 17.37 7.19
N ALA A 60 -4.40 16.29 7.04
CA ALA A 60 -4.96 15.05 6.52
C ALA A 60 -5.97 14.45 7.51
N VAL A 61 -7.19 14.18 7.02
CA VAL A 61 -8.26 13.57 7.81
C VAL A 61 -8.29 12.07 7.55
N SER A 62 -8.27 11.28 8.63
CA SER A 62 -8.45 9.83 8.57
C SER A 62 -9.90 9.46 8.91
N SER A 63 -10.58 8.79 8.00
CA SER A 63 -11.93 8.27 8.18
C SER A 63 -11.95 6.74 8.05
N TRP A 64 -12.85 6.10 8.79
CA TRP A 64 -13.11 4.68 8.64
C TRP A 64 -14.35 4.49 7.76
N SER A 65 -14.20 3.90 6.58
CA SER A 65 -15.27 3.55 5.65
C SER A 65 -15.63 2.07 5.82
N GLU A 66 -16.92 1.73 5.86
CA GLU A 66 -17.38 0.33 5.95
C GLU A 66 -17.38 -0.41 4.60
N SER A 67 -17.20 0.32 3.49
CA SER A 67 -17.10 -0.29 2.16
C SER A 67 -15.65 -0.67 1.87
N ALA A 68 -15.34 -1.96 1.96
CA ALA A 68 -14.08 -2.50 1.45
C ALA A 68 -14.02 -2.24 -0.07
N ILE A 69 -13.17 -1.29 -0.47
CA ILE A 69 -13.05 -0.88 -1.88
C ILE A 69 -12.28 -1.91 -2.69
N PHE A 70 -11.36 -2.62 -2.04
CA PHE A 70 -10.72 -3.80 -2.58
C PHE A 70 -11.64 -5.00 -2.31
N GLY A 71 -11.88 -5.82 -3.33
CA GLY A 71 -12.56 -7.10 -3.13
C GLY A 71 -11.77 -8.00 -2.17
N GLU A 72 -12.32 -9.18 -1.85
CA GLU A 72 -11.61 -10.14 -0.98
C GLU A 72 -10.23 -10.52 -1.51
N HIS A 73 -10.07 -10.51 -2.83
CA HIS A 73 -8.83 -10.76 -3.54
C HIS A 73 -8.69 -9.74 -4.67
N TRP A 74 -7.48 -9.26 -4.90
CA TRP A 74 -7.17 -8.40 -6.03
C TRP A 74 -5.77 -8.67 -6.57
N GLU A 75 -5.56 -8.29 -7.81
CA GLU A 75 -4.30 -8.43 -8.53
C GLU A 75 -3.82 -7.06 -8.98
N VAL A 76 -2.51 -6.86 -8.95
CA VAL A 76 -1.83 -5.76 -9.62
C VAL A 76 -0.90 -6.31 -10.68
N LEU A 77 -0.82 -5.60 -11.81
CA LEU A 77 0.13 -5.85 -12.88
C LEU A 77 0.67 -4.50 -13.34
N VAL A 78 1.98 -4.30 -13.19
CA VAL A 78 2.64 -3.03 -13.52
C VAL A 78 3.91 -3.29 -14.29
N LYS A 79 4.34 -2.33 -15.11
CA LYS A 79 5.61 -2.46 -15.83
C LYS A 79 6.77 -2.37 -14.84
N THR A 80 7.86 -3.06 -15.13
CA THR A 80 9.10 -2.95 -14.34
C THR A 80 9.59 -1.50 -14.23
N SER A 81 9.39 -0.68 -15.28
CA SER A 81 9.75 0.74 -15.30
C SER A 81 8.89 1.63 -14.39
N GLU A 82 7.73 1.14 -13.96
CA GLU A 82 6.77 1.86 -13.11
C GLU A 82 6.85 1.37 -11.65
N PHE A 83 7.68 0.37 -11.36
CA PHE A 83 7.76 -0.30 -10.07
C PHE A 83 9.12 -0.12 -9.43
N ASP A 84 9.11 0.34 -8.20
CA ASP A 84 10.28 0.49 -7.35
C ASP A 84 10.23 -0.48 -6.17
N TYR A 85 11.38 -1.11 -5.91
CA TYR A 85 11.57 -2.08 -4.85
C TYR A 85 12.54 -1.53 -3.82
N GLU A 86 12.01 -1.20 -2.65
CA GLU A 86 12.80 -0.82 -1.49
C GLU A 86 12.77 -1.90 -0.40
N GLN A 87 13.68 -1.77 0.57
CA GLN A 87 13.78 -2.73 1.67
C GLN A 87 12.49 -2.76 2.53
N ASP A 88 11.91 -1.58 2.74
CA ASP A 88 10.82 -1.34 3.68
C ASP A 88 9.43 -1.30 3.00
N TYR A 89 9.38 -0.90 1.72
CA TYR A 89 8.14 -0.80 0.94
C TYR A 89 8.38 -1.09 -0.55
N TRP A 90 7.31 -1.37 -1.28
CA TRP A 90 7.28 -1.34 -2.74
C TRP A 90 6.37 -0.21 -3.21
N GLN A 91 6.69 0.38 -4.34
CA GLN A 91 5.91 1.47 -4.91
C GLN A 91 5.69 1.22 -6.40
N ALA A 92 4.47 1.48 -6.87
CA ALA A 92 4.20 1.66 -8.28
C ALA A 92 3.75 3.10 -8.54
N SER A 93 4.29 3.75 -9.57
CA SER A 93 3.93 5.11 -9.97
C SER A 93 3.60 5.11 -11.46
N PHE A 94 2.37 5.51 -11.80
CA PHE A 94 1.87 5.44 -13.18
C PHE A 94 2.10 6.77 -13.91
N LEU A 95 2.47 6.69 -15.20
CA LEU A 95 2.72 7.88 -16.03
C LEU A 95 1.51 8.81 -16.19
N TRP A 96 0.30 8.29 -16.05
CA TRP A 96 -0.95 9.06 -16.12
C TRP A 96 -1.43 9.58 -14.75
N GLY A 97 -0.57 9.50 -13.73
CA GLY A 97 -0.89 9.87 -12.36
C GLY A 97 -1.48 8.72 -11.55
N GLY A 98 -1.28 8.78 -10.24
CA GLY A 98 -1.65 7.72 -9.31
C GLY A 98 -0.60 6.62 -9.17
N GLY A 99 -0.94 5.61 -8.40
CA GLY A 99 0.01 4.57 -8.00
C GLY A 99 -0.45 3.85 -6.74
N PHE A 100 0.36 2.89 -6.31
CA PHE A 100 0.15 2.22 -5.04
C PHE A 100 1.47 2.07 -4.28
N ARG A 101 1.36 1.89 -2.96
CA ARG A 101 2.46 1.54 -2.07
C ARG A 101 2.13 0.29 -1.27
N ILE A 102 3.13 -0.53 -1.00
CA ILE A 102 3.02 -1.78 -0.26
C ILE A 102 4.05 -1.75 0.86
N PHE A 103 3.62 -1.63 2.11
CA PHE A 103 4.51 -1.65 3.26
C PHE A 103 4.63 -3.08 3.79
N LEU A 104 5.83 -3.65 3.68
CA LEU A 104 6.09 -5.07 4.00
C LEU A 104 6.90 -5.23 5.28
N ALA A 105 7.52 -4.16 5.79
CA ALA A 105 8.23 -4.23 7.06
C ALA A 105 7.23 -4.44 8.21
N GLN A 106 7.48 -5.47 9.02
CA GLN A 106 6.62 -5.88 10.13
C GLN A 106 6.28 -4.73 11.10
N LYS A 107 7.25 -3.82 11.33
CA LYS A 107 7.06 -2.62 12.17
C LYS A 107 5.87 -1.77 11.74
N PHE A 108 5.60 -1.64 10.44
CA PHE A 108 4.48 -0.83 9.94
C PHE A 108 3.17 -1.58 10.10
N VAL A 109 3.17 -2.89 9.83
CA VAL A 109 2.01 -3.77 10.01
C VAL A 109 1.52 -3.75 11.46
N GLU A 110 2.42 -3.88 12.42
CA GLU A 110 2.09 -3.86 13.86
C GLU A 110 1.53 -2.51 14.32
N ARG A 111 2.10 -1.41 13.82
CA ARG A 111 1.59 -0.06 14.09
C ARG A 111 0.20 0.12 13.49
N PHE A 112 -0.02 -0.31 12.24
CA PHE A 112 -1.33 -0.23 11.59
C PHE A 112 -2.40 -1.05 12.30
N ILE A 113 -2.08 -2.27 12.74
CA ILE A 113 -2.98 -3.10 13.58
C ILE A 113 -3.32 -2.39 14.90
N SER A 114 -2.39 -1.61 15.43
CA SER A 114 -2.57 -0.79 16.63
C SER A 114 -3.27 0.56 16.35
N HIS A 115 -3.78 0.76 15.13
CA HIS A 115 -4.40 2.02 14.65
C HIS A 115 -3.44 3.22 14.64
N ASP A 116 -2.13 2.99 14.61
CA ASP A 116 -1.11 4.02 14.47
C ASP A 116 -0.62 4.10 13.02
N VAL A 117 -0.94 5.23 12.38
CA VAL A 117 -0.59 5.55 11.00
C VAL A 117 0.21 6.84 10.86
N SER A 118 0.76 7.35 11.96
CA SER A 118 1.54 8.61 11.95
C SER A 118 2.79 8.53 11.06
N TRP A 119 3.37 7.33 10.91
CA TRP A 119 4.50 7.08 10.01
C TRP A 119 4.21 7.34 8.54
N LEU A 120 2.93 7.34 8.11
CA LEU A 120 2.61 7.61 6.71
C LEU A 120 2.96 9.03 6.29
N GLU A 121 2.97 9.99 7.22
CA GLU A 121 3.35 11.37 6.93
C GLU A 121 4.79 11.47 6.43
N GLU A 122 5.70 10.64 6.98
CA GLU A 122 7.09 10.58 6.54
C GLU A 122 7.21 10.11 5.07
N PHE A 123 6.28 9.27 4.61
CA PHE A 123 6.29 8.74 3.23
C PHE A 123 5.48 9.58 2.25
N PHE A 124 4.47 10.32 2.70
CA PHE A 124 3.68 11.20 1.83
C PHE A 124 4.27 12.61 1.72
N ASN A 125 4.95 13.12 2.75
CA ASN A 125 5.56 14.45 2.70
C ASN A 125 6.86 14.48 1.88
N GLN A 126 7.53 13.34 1.70
CA GLN A 126 8.71 13.26 0.83
C GLN A 126 8.37 13.40 -0.67
N ASP A 127 7.11 13.22 -1.07
CA ASP A 127 6.67 13.44 -2.46
C ASP A 127 6.43 14.94 -2.74
N ASP A 128 5.98 15.72 -1.75
CA ASP A 128 5.67 17.16 -1.90
C ASP A 128 6.93 18.05 -1.92
N GLU A 129 8.07 17.61 -1.34
CA GLU A 129 9.32 18.40 -1.34
C GLU A 129 10.15 18.24 -2.63
N SER A 130 9.65 17.52 -3.64
CA SER A 130 10.35 17.30 -4.92
C SER A 130 9.99 18.31 -6.03
N GLU A 131 9.16 19.32 -5.73
CA GLU A 131 8.80 20.43 -6.64
C GLU A 131 9.33 21.81 -6.16
N GLU A 132 10.63 21.92 -5.86
CA GLU A 132 11.34 23.21 -5.84
C GLU A 132 12.47 23.27 -6.87
#